data_AF-A0A1J5X5P7-F1
#
_entry.id   AF-A0A1J5X5P7-F1
#
_cell.length_a   1.000
_cell.length_b   1.000
_cell.length_c   1.000
_cell.angle_alpha   90.00
_cell.angle_beta   90.00
_cell.angle_gamma   90.00
#
_symmetry.space_group_name_H-M   'P 1'
#
loop_
_entity.id
_entity.type
_entity.pdbx_description
1 polymer ?
#
loop_
_entity_poly.entity_id
_entity_poly.type
_entity_poly.pdbx_seq_one_letter_code
_entity_poly.pdbx_strand_id
1 'polypeptide(L)'
;MLTTAALPDEVICLTEQTLVSLEDIAIPENVFFTLLSKTKMCVGTNVSIFRNIRKNVSIFRNIRNDEDFLGVDEATRNKPFRLERDGETATALALENIRSIPPESISCTLFFLSLSKTFLINIFPKLRISEDRGLEKLVLDADKEEQVSAILAQEQPTHIRRVNEMVFKGYAVNALTKIITNEDSEVKTLTLSADKKEQVAAILAQEETFCVGRVKEMIFHYYAVNVLVKIITNEDTDVEHLVLYAVKEEQVTAILAQEKTFCVGGRRVKNMSLGSYAVNVLARIEISEDGEVENLLVRAQEEEHVAAILAQEKTFCVGSGRVKNISLGSYAVNVLTRIEISEDGEVESLTLKAYKKEHVAAILTREQTFCVGSGRVKNISLGSYAVNVLARIEISEDCLLEMFIMHANEEQSFKLLEAEDRSIEVGRIRIRGFKVPEEIKRKLRYTLVDGKGNEVEENQERER
;
A
#
# COMPACT_ATOMS: atom_id res chain seq x y z
N MET A 1 -33.87 13.99 -27.77
CA MET A 1 -35.36 14.15 -27.76
C MET A 1 -35.98 12.81 -27.41
N LEU A 2 -36.73 12.69 -26.31
CA LEU A 2 -37.74 11.63 -26.23
C LEU A 2 -38.73 11.93 -27.36
N THR A 3 -38.67 11.21 -28.48
CA THR A 3 -39.78 11.15 -29.43
C THR A 3 -40.88 10.37 -28.75
N THR A 4 -41.54 11.01 -27.78
CA THR A 4 -42.86 10.62 -27.36
C THR A 4 -43.78 10.88 -28.54
N ALA A 5 -43.91 9.89 -29.43
CA ALA A 5 -45.23 9.67 -30.00
C ALA A 5 -46.19 9.73 -28.80
N ALA A 6 -47.08 10.73 -28.78
CA ALA A 6 -47.84 11.15 -27.59
C ALA A 6 -48.15 9.93 -26.72
N LEU A 7 -47.41 9.79 -25.61
CA LEU A 7 -47.61 8.64 -24.74
C LEU A 7 -49.05 8.80 -24.24
N PRO A 8 -49.92 7.79 -24.42
CA PRO A 8 -51.27 7.86 -23.88
C PRO A 8 -51.19 8.15 -22.37
N ASP A 9 -52.20 8.82 -21.80
CA ASP A 9 -52.33 9.09 -20.35
C ASP A 9 -52.35 7.81 -19.48
N GLU A 10 -52.20 6.64 -20.10
CA GLU A 10 -52.15 5.33 -19.47
C GLU A 10 -50.73 4.98 -19.00
N VAL A 11 -50.65 4.29 -17.86
CA VAL A 11 -49.39 3.80 -17.30
C VAL A 11 -48.77 2.78 -18.24
N ILE A 12 -47.65 3.13 -18.87
CA ILE A 12 -46.91 2.22 -19.75
C ILE A 12 -45.94 1.37 -18.91
N CYS A 13 -46.10 0.06 -18.96
CA CYS A 13 -45.18 -0.88 -18.34
C CYS A 13 -44.01 -1.17 -19.28
N LEU A 14 -42.78 -0.79 -18.87
CA LEU A 14 -41.57 -1.13 -19.61
C LEU A 14 -41.18 -2.58 -19.30
N THR A 15 -40.84 -3.32 -20.35
CA THR A 15 -40.47 -4.74 -20.27
C THR A 15 -39.06 -4.97 -20.83
N GLU A 16 -38.55 -6.19 -20.69
CA GLU A 16 -37.25 -6.58 -21.26
C GLU A 16 -37.21 -6.49 -22.80
N GLN A 17 -38.37 -6.48 -23.47
CA GLN A 17 -38.45 -6.29 -24.92
C GLN A 17 -38.54 -4.83 -25.33
N THR A 18 -38.82 -3.92 -24.39
CA THR A 18 -38.90 -2.50 -24.66
C THR A 18 -37.51 -1.94 -24.87
N LEU A 19 -37.28 -1.32 -26.04
CA LEU A 19 -36.07 -0.57 -26.32
C LEU A 19 -36.20 0.86 -25.78
N VAL A 20 -35.28 1.25 -24.91
CA VAL A 20 -35.19 2.58 -24.32
C VAL A 20 -33.94 3.28 -24.86
N SER A 21 -34.13 4.33 -25.63
CA SER A 21 -33.05 5.17 -26.14
C SER A 21 -32.89 6.40 -25.24
N LEU A 22 -31.70 6.57 -24.67
CA LEU A 22 -31.34 7.73 -23.85
C LEU A 22 -30.46 8.66 -24.68
N GLU A 23 -30.93 9.88 -24.93
CA GLU A 23 -30.21 10.90 -25.72
C GLU A 23 -30.59 12.31 -25.25
N ASP A 24 -29.58 13.15 -25.04
CA ASP A 24 -29.72 14.52 -24.52
C ASP A 24 -30.53 14.58 -23.22
N ILE A 25 -30.23 13.68 -22.29
CA ILE A 25 -31.02 13.50 -21.07
C ILE A 25 -30.13 13.36 -19.84
N ALA A 26 -30.58 13.97 -18.74
CA ALA A 26 -30.07 13.71 -17.40
C ALA A 26 -31.09 12.86 -16.64
N ILE A 27 -30.68 11.69 -16.14
CA ILE A 27 -31.58 10.81 -15.38
C ILE A 27 -31.04 10.46 -13.99
N PRO A 28 -31.92 10.25 -13.01
CA PRO A 28 -31.49 9.78 -11.70
C PRO A 28 -30.79 8.41 -11.79
N GLU A 29 -29.70 8.22 -11.05
CA GLU A 29 -28.90 6.98 -11.08
C GLU A 29 -29.77 5.72 -10.87
N ASN A 30 -30.74 5.78 -9.97
CA ASN A 30 -31.59 4.64 -9.65
C ASN A 30 -32.52 4.28 -10.83
N VAL A 31 -32.95 5.27 -11.61
CA VAL A 31 -33.70 5.04 -12.86
C VAL A 31 -32.78 4.42 -13.90
N PHE A 32 -31.58 4.98 -14.10
CA PHE A 32 -30.60 4.44 -15.04
C PHE A 32 -30.35 2.95 -14.79
N PHE A 33 -30.00 2.55 -13.55
CA PHE A 33 -29.75 1.14 -13.23
C PHE A 33 -31.01 0.25 -13.30
N THR A 34 -32.20 0.82 -13.07
CA THR A 34 -33.46 0.09 -13.26
C THR A 34 -33.71 -0.19 -14.75
N LEU A 35 -33.51 0.81 -15.61
CA LEU A 35 -33.63 0.66 -17.07
C LEU A 35 -32.57 -0.31 -17.60
N LEU A 36 -31.33 -0.16 -17.16
CA LEU A 36 -30.21 -1.04 -17.49
C LEU A 36 -30.54 -2.51 -17.19
N SER A 37 -31.23 -2.80 -16.09
CA SER A 37 -31.53 -4.17 -15.67
C SER A 37 -32.82 -4.75 -16.24
N LYS A 38 -33.78 -3.92 -16.62
CA LYS A 38 -35.16 -4.36 -16.97
C LYS A 38 -35.59 -4.09 -18.41
N THR A 39 -34.82 -3.35 -19.20
CA THR A 39 -35.18 -2.95 -20.57
C THR A 39 -33.99 -3.12 -21.50
N LYS A 40 -34.22 -3.27 -22.81
CA LYS A 40 -33.14 -3.09 -23.79
C LYS A 40 -32.79 -1.61 -23.82
N MET A 41 -31.52 -1.26 -23.75
CA MET A 41 -31.11 0.13 -23.61
C MET A 41 -30.07 0.51 -24.68
N CYS A 42 -30.28 1.68 -25.28
CA CYS A 42 -29.32 2.34 -26.17
C CYS A 42 -28.94 3.69 -25.56
N VAL A 43 -27.65 3.95 -25.40
CA VAL A 43 -27.11 5.21 -24.88
C VAL A 43 -26.54 6.00 -26.05
N GLY A 44 -27.20 7.09 -26.41
CA GLY A 44 -26.79 8.05 -27.44
C GLY A 44 -25.90 9.16 -26.86
N THR A 45 -25.97 10.34 -27.45
CA THR A 45 -25.15 11.50 -27.04
C THR A 45 -25.69 12.18 -25.79
N ASN A 46 -24.80 12.85 -25.04
CA ASN A 46 -25.14 13.74 -23.93
C ASN A 46 -26.01 13.11 -22.83
N VAL A 47 -25.80 11.82 -22.54
CA VAL A 47 -26.45 11.16 -21.40
C VAL A 47 -25.70 11.48 -20.12
N SER A 48 -26.43 11.85 -19.08
CA SER A 48 -25.85 12.06 -17.75
C SER A 48 -26.66 11.39 -16.65
N ILE A 49 -25.96 10.97 -15.60
CA ILE A 49 -26.59 10.42 -14.39
C ILE A 49 -26.32 11.34 -13.19
N PHE A 50 -27.33 11.50 -12.33
CA PHE A 50 -27.22 12.30 -11.12
C PHE A 50 -27.92 11.61 -9.94
N ARG A 51 -27.63 12.04 -8.71
CA ARG A 51 -28.24 11.48 -7.51
C ARG A 51 -29.70 11.87 -7.39
N ASN A 52 -30.57 10.90 -7.10
CA ASN A 52 -31.91 11.20 -6.66
C ASN A 52 -31.90 11.77 -5.24
N ILE A 53 -32.15 13.07 -5.11
CA ILE A 53 -32.18 13.76 -3.81
C ILE A 53 -33.50 13.47 -3.07
N ARG A 54 -34.57 13.10 -3.78
CA ARG A 54 -35.90 12.89 -3.19
C ARG A 54 -36.10 11.42 -2.84
N LYS A 55 -35.78 11.06 -1.58
CA LYS A 55 -35.98 9.70 -1.03
C LYS A 55 -37.40 9.12 -1.18
N ASN A 56 -38.43 9.96 -1.44
CA ASN A 56 -39.84 9.57 -1.42
C ASN A 56 -40.65 9.93 -2.68
N VAL A 57 -40.02 10.42 -3.75
CA VAL A 57 -40.78 10.60 -5.01
C VAL A 57 -40.68 9.32 -5.80
N SER A 58 -41.73 8.50 -5.71
CA SER A 58 -42.09 7.58 -6.77
C SER A 58 -42.11 8.39 -8.07
N ILE A 59 -41.08 8.21 -8.89
CA ILE A 59 -40.79 8.98 -10.10
C ILE A 59 -41.99 9.03 -11.05
N PHE A 60 -42.93 8.09 -10.91
CA PHE A 60 -44.10 7.94 -11.77
C PHE A 60 -45.43 8.40 -11.18
N ARG A 61 -45.51 8.94 -9.95
CA ARG A 61 -46.83 9.18 -9.30
C ARG A 61 -47.35 10.62 -9.36
N ASN A 62 -46.59 11.60 -9.84
CA ASN A 62 -47.05 13.00 -9.85
C ASN A 62 -46.35 13.87 -10.90
N ILE A 63 -46.16 13.37 -12.13
CA ILE A 63 -45.75 14.21 -13.26
C ILE A 63 -47.05 14.64 -13.97
N ARG A 64 -47.62 15.77 -13.56
CA ARG A 64 -48.77 16.36 -14.28
C ARG A 64 -48.41 17.55 -15.15
N ASN A 65 -47.15 17.99 -15.16
CA ASN A 65 -46.66 19.06 -16.01
C ASN A 65 -45.31 18.64 -16.63
N ASP A 66 -45.19 18.76 -17.95
CA ASP A 66 -44.06 18.33 -18.79
C ASP A 66 -42.70 19.02 -18.49
N GLU A 67 -42.63 19.93 -17.51
CA GLU A 67 -41.44 20.75 -17.27
C GLU A 67 -40.49 20.19 -16.19
N ASP A 68 -40.92 19.23 -15.36
CA ASP A 68 -40.18 18.90 -14.12
C ASP A 68 -38.96 17.98 -14.28
N PHE A 69 -38.86 17.19 -15.36
CA PHE A 69 -37.65 16.39 -15.65
C PHE A 69 -36.61 17.15 -16.48
N LEU A 70 -37.05 18.08 -17.32
CA LEU A 70 -36.17 19.01 -18.05
C LEU A 70 -35.70 20.17 -17.16
N GLY A 71 -36.44 20.49 -16.09
CA GLY A 71 -36.16 21.57 -15.13
C GLY A 71 -35.23 21.21 -13.98
N VAL A 72 -34.52 20.07 -14.00
CA VAL A 72 -33.45 19.83 -13.02
C VAL A 72 -32.37 20.88 -13.25
N ASP A 73 -32.25 21.83 -12.33
CA ASP A 73 -31.27 22.91 -12.42
C ASP A 73 -29.84 22.35 -12.58
N GLU A 74 -29.01 23.13 -13.26
CA GLU A 74 -27.62 22.76 -13.53
C GLU A 74 -26.85 22.47 -12.23
N ALA A 75 -27.19 23.17 -11.13
CA ALA A 75 -26.58 22.95 -9.83
C ALA A 75 -26.85 21.54 -9.27
N THR A 76 -28.03 20.98 -9.53
CA THR A 76 -28.43 19.64 -9.10
C THR A 76 -27.78 18.58 -9.99
N ARG A 77 -27.70 18.80 -11.31
CA ARG A 77 -27.00 17.89 -12.24
C ARG A 77 -25.51 17.81 -11.93
N ASN A 78 -24.89 18.95 -11.62
CA ASN A 78 -23.47 19.05 -11.32
C ASN A 78 -23.13 18.79 -9.86
N LYS A 79 -24.11 18.39 -9.04
CA LYS A 79 -23.87 18.07 -7.63
C LYS A 79 -23.15 16.72 -7.52
N PRO A 80 -21.94 16.69 -6.94
CA PRO A 80 -21.23 15.44 -6.77
C PRO A 80 -22.03 14.42 -5.96
N PHE A 81 -22.02 13.17 -6.39
CA PHE A 81 -22.66 12.09 -5.65
C PHE A 81 -21.79 10.85 -5.47
N ARG A 82 -22.33 9.93 -4.67
CA ARG A 82 -21.75 8.65 -4.29
C ARG A 82 -22.52 7.57 -5.03
N LEU A 83 -21.83 6.81 -5.87
CA LEU A 83 -22.37 5.64 -6.56
C LEU A 83 -21.80 4.38 -5.89
N GLU A 84 -22.67 3.60 -5.25
CA GLU A 84 -22.31 2.38 -4.54
C GLU A 84 -23.17 1.22 -4.98
N ARG A 85 -22.53 0.10 -5.31
CA ARG A 85 -23.17 -1.16 -5.67
C ARG A 85 -22.35 -2.31 -5.06
N ASP A 86 -23.02 -3.21 -4.35
CA ASP A 86 -22.36 -4.35 -3.69
C ASP A 86 -23.18 -5.63 -3.86
N GLY A 87 -22.53 -6.71 -4.32
CA GLY A 87 -23.11 -8.05 -4.41
C GLY A 87 -24.27 -8.21 -5.40
N GLU A 88 -24.60 -7.18 -6.18
CA GLU A 88 -25.72 -7.23 -7.13
C GLU A 88 -25.42 -8.20 -8.28
N THR A 89 -26.29 -9.21 -8.44
CA THR A 89 -26.31 -10.07 -9.62
C THR A 89 -26.90 -9.29 -10.79
N ALA A 90 -26.06 -8.92 -11.77
CA ALA A 90 -26.56 -8.32 -12.99
C ALA A 90 -27.39 -9.34 -13.79
N THR A 91 -28.52 -8.89 -14.33
CA THR A 91 -29.29 -9.67 -15.30
C THR A 91 -28.49 -9.85 -16.59
N ALA A 92 -28.76 -10.90 -17.37
CA ALA A 92 -28.15 -11.08 -18.69
C ALA A 92 -28.38 -9.85 -19.58
N LEU A 93 -29.57 -9.24 -19.45
CA LEU A 93 -29.94 -8.00 -20.12
C LEU A 93 -29.07 -6.81 -19.68
N ALA A 94 -28.77 -6.65 -18.38
CA ALA A 94 -27.87 -5.61 -17.92
C ALA A 94 -26.46 -5.76 -18.50
N LEU A 95 -25.95 -6.98 -18.58
CA LEU A 95 -24.64 -7.26 -19.19
C LEU A 95 -24.62 -6.93 -20.69
N GLU A 96 -25.67 -7.30 -21.41
CA GLU A 96 -25.85 -6.96 -22.82
C GLU A 96 -25.86 -5.44 -23.02
N ASN A 97 -26.65 -4.72 -22.21
CA ASN A 97 -26.71 -3.27 -22.24
C ASN A 97 -25.36 -2.63 -21.89
N ILE A 98 -24.63 -3.09 -20.87
CA ILE A 98 -23.31 -2.54 -20.54
C ILE A 98 -22.33 -2.69 -21.71
N ARG A 99 -22.39 -3.82 -22.43
CA ARG A 99 -21.54 -4.06 -23.60
C ARG A 99 -21.87 -3.12 -24.76
N SER A 100 -23.14 -2.77 -24.96
CA SER A 100 -23.57 -1.88 -26.04
C SER A 100 -23.29 -0.40 -25.78
N ILE A 101 -23.11 0.00 -24.52
CA ILE A 101 -22.80 1.39 -24.15
C ILE A 101 -21.39 1.77 -24.64
N PRO A 102 -21.21 2.87 -25.38
CA PRO A 102 -19.88 3.35 -25.75
C PRO A 102 -19.05 3.80 -24.53
N PRO A 103 -17.71 3.64 -24.52
CA PRO A 103 -16.85 4.23 -23.49
C PRO A 103 -17.11 5.74 -23.34
N GLU A 104 -16.95 6.25 -22.12
CA GLU A 104 -17.10 7.68 -21.80
C GLU A 104 -18.42 8.36 -22.27
N SER A 105 -19.47 7.59 -22.53
CA SER A 105 -20.76 8.11 -23.02
C SER A 105 -21.69 8.62 -21.93
N ILE A 106 -21.46 8.22 -20.67
CA ILE A 106 -22.32 8.57 -19.54
C ILE A 106 -21.61 9.59 -18.67
N SER A 107 -22.03 10.85 -18.75
CA SER A 107 -21.47 11.91 -17.91
C SER A 107 -21.97 11.79 -16.47
N CYS A 108 -21.06 11.92 -15.51
CA CYS A 108 -21.44 11.97 -14.10
C CYS A 108 -20.47 12.82 -13.29
N THR A 109 -21.00 13.47 -12.25
CA THR A 109 -20.18 14.15 -11.25
C THR A 109 -20.13 13.27 -10.02
N LEU A 110 -19.08 12.45 -9.91
CA LEU A 110 -18.87 11.56 -8.78
C LEU A 110 -17.82 12.14 -7.85
N PHE A 111 -18.09 12.14 -6.55
CA PHE A 111 -17.02 12.24 -5.57
C PHE A 111 -16.65 10.86 -5.02
N PHE A 112 -17.50 9.84 -5.16
CA PHE A 112 -17.22 8.50 -4.65
C PHE A 112 -17.80 7.43 -5.56
N LEU A 113 -16.99 6.45 -5.94
CA LEU A 113 -17.40 5.29 -6.72
C LEU A 113 -16.95 4.01 -6.00
N SER A 114 -17.90 3.15 -5.62
CA SER A 114 -17.59 1.81 -5.08
C SER A 114 -18.45 0.75 -5.74
N LEU A 115 -17.80 -0.12 -6.50
CA LEU A 115 -18.43 -1.24 -7.17
C LEU A 115 -17.78 -2.53 -6.67
N SER A 116 -18.52 -3.29 -5.87
CA SER A 116 -18.02 -4.46 -5.15
C SER A 116 -18.82 -5.71 -5.53
N LYS A 117 -18.11 -6.79 -5.87
CA LYS A 117 -18.64 -8.13 -6.12
C LYS A 117 -19.86 -8.12 -7.05
N THR A 118 -19.81 -7.27 -8.07
CA THR A 118 -20.92 -7.03 -9.00
C THR A 118 -20.40 -6.88 -10.42
N PHE A 119 -21.19 -7.37 -11.37
CA PHE A 119 -20.91 -7.16 -12.79
C PHE A 119 -21.10 -5.71 -13.24
N LEU A 120 -21.75 -4.88 -12.42
CA LEU A 120 -21.85 -3.44 -12.68
C LEU A 120 -20.48 -2.76 -12.66
N ILE A 121 -19.40 -3.39 -12.15
CA ILE A 121 -18.02 -2.90 -12.30
C ILE A 121 -17.71 -2.55 -13.76
N ASN A 122 -18.21 -3.33 -14.72
CA ASN A 122 -18.02 -3.08 -16.15
C ASN A 122 -18.67 -1.77 -16.67
N ILE A 123 -19.49 -1.07 -15.88
CA ILE A 123 -19.99 0.27 -16.24
C ILE A 123 -18.89 1.32 -16.11
N PHE A 124 -17.85 1.08 -15.29
CA PHE A 124 -16.85 2.09 -14.93
C PHE A 124 -16.24 2.79 -16.16
N PRO A 125 -15.76 2.08 -17.20
CA PRO A 125 -15.18 2.74 -18.38
C PRO A 125 -16.20 3.44 -19.28
N LYS A 126 -17.49 3.24 -19.02
CA LYS A 126 -18.59 3.93 -19.71
C LYS A 126 -18.88 5.29 -19.09
N LEU A 127 -18.38 5.52 -17.88
CA LEU A 127 -18.56 6.75 -17.14
C LEU A 127 -17.52 7.79 -17.57
N ARG A 128 -17.98 8.95 -17.97
CA ARG A 128 -17.19 10.18 -18.09
C ARG A 128 -17.30 10.96 -16.78
N ILE A 129 -16.34 10.74 -15.89
CA ILE A 129 -16.29 11.39 -14.57
C ILE A 129 -15.79 12.82 -14.77
N SER A 130 -16.59 13.81 -14.34
CA SER A 130 -16.27 15.23 -14.46
C SER A 130 -14.87 15.57 -13.91
N GLU A 131 -14.08 16.28 -14.71
CA GLU A 131 -12.70 16.66 -14.42
C GLU A 131 -12.57 17.72 -13.32
N ASP A 132 -13.61 18.54 -13.11
CA ASP A 132 -13.52 19.79 -12.34
C ASP A 132 -13.32 19.58 -10.84
N ARG A 133 -13.75 18.44 -10.30
CA ARG A 133 -13.80 18.23 -8.83
C ARG A 133 -12.93 17.09 -8.32
N GLY A 134 -12.44 16.21 -9.20
CA GLY A 134 -11.72 15.01 -8.81
C GLY A 134 -12.57 13.99 -8.05
N LEU A 135 -12.16 12.72 -8.10
CA LEU A 135 -12.81 11.62 -7.41
C LEU A 135 -12.18 11.44 -6.02
N GLU A 136 -12.95 11.55 -4.95
CA GLU A 136 -12.41 11.34 -3.60
C GLU A 136 -12.00 9.87 -3.40
N LYS A 137 -12.81 8.93 -3.89
CA LYS A 137 -12.50 7.50 -3.74
C LYS A 137 -13.00 6.67 -4.91
N LEU A 138 -12.13 5.82 -5.45
CA LEU A 138 -12.42 4.73 -6.37
C LEU A 138 -12.21 3.40 -5.67
N VAL A 139 -13.26 2.59 -5.56
CA VAL A 139 -13.19 1.22 -5.03
C VAL A 139 -13.74 0.25 -6.06
N LEU A 140 -12.91 -0.67 -6.54
CA LEU A 140 -13.33 -1.81 -7.34
C LEU A 140 -12.94 -3.10 -6.61
N ASP A 141 -13.91 -3.96 -6.32
CA ASP A 141 -13.68 -5.25 -5.66
C ASP A 141 -14.33 -6.35 -6.50
N ALA A 142 -13.53 -7.22 -7.12
CA ALA A 142 -14.03 -8.28 -7.98
C ALA A 142 -13.54 -9.66 -7.52
N ASP A 143 -14.48 -10.51 -7.10
CA ASP A 143 -14.19 -11.90 -6.71
C ASP A 143 -14.18 -12.86 -7.90
N LYS A 144 -14.65 -12.41 -9.07
CA LYS A 144 -14.71 -13.17 -10.33
C LYS A 144 -14.14 -12.37 -11.50
N GLU A 145 -13.47 -13.04 -12.42
CA GLU A 145 -12.83 -12.41 -13.59
C GLU A 145 -13.87 -11.74 -14.51
N GLU A 146 -15.04 -12.35 -14.67
CA GLU A 146 -16.08 -11.87 -15.57
C GLU A 146 -16.62 -10.49 -15.14
N GLN A 147 -16.50 -10.12 -13.86
CA GLN A 147 -16.89 -8.82 -13.33
C GLN A 147 -16.01 -7.67 -13.86
N VAL A 148 -14.78 -7.96 -14.31
CA VAL A 148 -13.83 -6.97 -14.85
C VAL A 148 -13.50 -7.21 -16.31
N SER A 149 -13.99 -8.30 -16.91
CA SER A 149 -13.69 -8.71 -18.28
C SER A 149 -13.87 -7.59 -19.32
N ALA A 150 -14.92 -6.77 -19.21
CA ALA A 150 -15.15 -5.68 -20.16
C ALA A 150 -14.19 -4.51 -19.93
N ILE A 151 -13.65 -4.32 -18.73
CA ILE A 151 -12.58 -3.35 -18.47
C ILE A 151 -11.29 -3.83 -19.13
N LEU A 152 -10.92 -5.10 -18.91
CA LEU A 152 -9.68 -5.68 -19.43
C LEU A 152 -9.67 -5.80 -20.96
N ALA A 153 -10.83 -6.04 -21.57
CA ALA A 153 -10.98 -6.15 -23.03
C ALA A 153 -10.90 -4.80 -23.77
N GLN A 154 -10.84 -3.67 -23.08
CA GLN A 154 -10.79 -2.37 -23.75
C GLN A 154 -9.42 -2.08 -24.35
N GLU A 155 -9.43 -1.56 -25.57
CA GLU A 155 -8.23 -1.07 -26.25
C GLU A 155 -7.74 0.22 -25.60
N GLN A 156 -8.65 1.16 -25.31
CA GLN A 156 -8.33 2.45 -24.72
C GLN A 156 -8.53 2.42 -23.19
N PRO A 157 -7.58 2.96 -22.42
CA PRO A 157 -7.72 3.08 -20.98
C PRO A 157 -8.74 4.17 -20.60
N THR A 158 -9.34 4.03 -19.42
CA THR A 158 -10.21 5.04 -18.83
C THR A 158 -9.36 6.14 -18.21
N HIS A 159 -9.57 7.39 -18.62
CA HIS A 159 -8.88 8.53 -18.05
C HIS A 159 -9.54 8.98 -16.74
N ILE A 160 -8.77 9.01 -15.65
CA ILE A 160 -9.18 9.61 -14.38
C ILE A 160 -8.21 10.75 -14.07
N ARG A 161 -8.68 11.99 -14.25
CA ARG A 161 -7.82 13.17 -14.10
C ARG A 161 -7.24 13.33 -12.69
N ARG A 162 -8.08 13.22 -11.65
CA ARG A 162 -7.70 13.38 -10.25
C ARG A 162 -8.47 12.40 -9.38
N VAL A 163 -7.76 11.65 -8.55
CA VAL A 163 -8.34 10.71 -7.60
C VAL A 163 -7.54 10.70 -6.31
N ASN A 164 -8.22 10.89 -5.18
CA ASN A 164 -7.56 10.96 -3.89
C ASN A 164 -7.21 9.54 -3.37
N GLU A 165 -8.15 8.60 -3.37
CA GLU A 165 -7.93 7.22 -2.93
C GLU A 165 -8.37 6.20 -3.98
N MET A 166 -7.51 5.21 -4.25
CA MET A 166 -7.78 4.06 -5.12
C MET A 166 -7.67 2.76 -4.33
N VAL A 167 -8.69 1.91 -4.41
CA VAL A 167 -8.73 0.60 -3.77
C VAL A 167 -9.16 -0.46 -4.78
N PHE A 168 -8.28 -1.41 -5.08
CA PHE A 168 -8.57 -2.53 -5.97
C PHE A 168 -8.41 -3.86 -5.23
N LYS A 169 -9.44 -4.71 -5.30
CA LYS A 169 -9.46 -6.01 -4.63
C LYS A 169 -9.80 -7.14 -5.61
N GLY A 170 -9.16 -8.29 -5.41
CA GLY A 170 -9.34 -9.46 -6.24
C GLY A 170 -8.97 -9.20 -7.70
N TYR A 171 -9.81 -9.68 -8.63
CA TYR A 171 -9.58 -9.50 -10.07
C TYR A 171 -9.57 -8.02 -10.51
N ALA A 172 -10.12 -7.12 -9.70
CA ALA A 172 -10.08 -5.69 -9.99
C ALA A 172 -8.67 -5.09 -9.94
N VAL A 173 -7.70 -5.77 -9.33
CA VAL A 173 -6.29 -5.36 -9.40
C VAL A 173 -5.81 -5.27 -10.86
N ASN A 174 -6.26 -6.18 -11.73
CA ASN A 174 -5.92 -6.13 -13.16
C ASN A 174 -6.52 -4.92 -13.88
N ALA A 175 -7.60 -4.32 -13.36
CA ALA A 175 -8.21 -3.13 -13.97
C ALA A 175 -7.30 -1.90 -13.89
N LEU A 176 -6.31 -1.90 -12.99
CA LEU A 176 -5.36 -0.80 -12.82
C LEU A 176 -4.60 -0.47 -14.12
N THR A 177 -4.29 -1.48 -14.95
CA THR A 177 -3.58 -1.27 -16.24
C THR A 177 -4.45 -0.60 -17.30
N LYS A 178 -5.76 -0.46 -17.03
CA LYS A 178 -6.74 0.18 -17.91
C LYS A 178 -7.21 1.50 -17.35
N ILE A 179 -6.52 2.04 -16.35
CA ILE A 179 -6.79 3.33 -15.74
C ILE A 179 -5.55 4.19 -15.93
N ILE A 180 -5.71 5.30 -16.66
CA ILE A 180 -4.67 6.32 -16.77
C ILE A 180 -5.03 7.47 -15.85
N THR A 181 -4.11 7.80 -14.95
CA THR A 181 -4.10 9.09 -14.26
C THR A 181 -3.17 10.06 -14.99
N ASN A 182 -3.48 11.35 -14.97
CA ASN A 182 -2.53 12.35 -15.48
C ASN A 182 -1.21 12.29 -14.71
N GLU A 183 -0.09 12.62 -15.35
CA GLU A 183 1.23 12.66 -14.71
C GLU A 183 1.26 13.59 -13.49
N ASP A 184 0.48 14.68 -13.55
CA ASP A 184 0.30 15.62 -12.44
C ASP A 184 -0.67 15.15 -11.35
N SER A 185 -1.36 14.02 -11.56
CA SER A 185 -2.32 13.50 -10.59
C SER A 185 -1.60 13.05 -9.33
N GLU A 186 -2.09 13.55 -8.21
CA GLU A 186 -1.67 13.15 -6.88
C GLU A 186 -2.69 12.16 -6.32
N VAL A 187 -2.29 10.90 -6.22
CA VAL A 187 -3.04 9.85 -5.53
C VAL A 187 -2.54 9.79 -4.10
N LYS A 188 -3.39 10.13 -3.13
CA LYS A 188 -3.01 10.05 -1.73
C LYS A 188 -2.76 8.61 -1.31
N THR A 189 -3.66 7.69 -1.67
CA THR A 189 -3.54 6.29 -1.25
C THR A 189 -3.91 5.33 -2.37
N LEU A 190 -3.02 4.39 -2.68
CA LEU A 190 -3.23 3.25 -3.57
C LEU A 190 -3.18 1.94 -2.76
N THR A 191 -4.32 1.26 -2.66
CA THR A 191 -4.45 -0.02 -1.97
C THR A 191 -4.77 -1.14 -2.94
N LEU A 192 -3.95 -2.20 -2.95
CA LEU A 192 -4.13 -3.39 -3.78
C LEU A 192 -4.18 -4.65 -2.91
N SER A 193 -5.15 -5.53 -3.15
CA SER A 193 -5.26 -6.81 -2.41
C SER A 193 -5.71 -7.93 -3.32
N ALA A 194 -4.93 -9.02 -3.40
CA ALA A 194 -5.27 -10.18 -4.22
C ALA A 194 -4.95 -11.49 -3.50
N ASP A 195 -5.97 -12.24 -3.10
CA ASP A 195 -5.82 -13.48 -2.34
C ASP A 195 -5.36 -14.66 -3.21
N LYS A 196 -5.53 -14.56 -4.53
CA LYS A 196 -5.22 -15.63 -5.51
C LYS A 196 -4.28 -15.13 -6.60
N LYS A 197 -3.46 -16.05 -7.14
CA LYS A 197 -2.50 -15.76 -8.21
C LYS A 197 -3.18 -15.25 -9.48
N GLU A 198 -4.32 -15.83 -9.85
CA GLU A 198 -5.07 -15.50 -11.07
C GLU A 198 -5.56 -14.05 -11.07
N GLN A 199 -5.78 -13.47 -9.88
CA GLN A 199 -6.26 -12.10 -9.71
C GLN A 199 -5.23 -11.03 -10.10
N VAL A 200 -3.95 -11.40 -10.24
CA VAL A 200 -2.86 -10.52 -10.72
C VAL A 200 -2.18 -11.06 -11.98
N ALA A 201 -2.68 -12.15 -12.55
CA ALA A 201 -2.00 -12.79 -13.68
C ALA A 201 -1.92 -11.87 -14.91
N ALA A 202 -3.01 -11.15 -15.21
CA ALA A 202 -3.07 -10.29 -16.40
C ALA A 202 -2.12 -9.08 -16.29
N ILE A 203 -2.06 -8.43 -15.12
CA ILE A 203 -1.14 -7.29 -14.90
C ILE A 203 0.33 -7.72 -14.91
N LEU A 204 0.66 -8.89 -14.37
CA LEU A 204 2.03 -9.39 -14.37
C LEU A 204 2.49 -9.90 -15.74
N ALA A 205 1.56 -10.37 -16.58
CA ALA A 205 1.84 -10.83 -17.93
C ALA A 205 2.12 -9.71 -18.93
N GLN A 206 1.78 -8.46 -18.61
CA GLN A 206 2.10 -7.32 -19.47
C GLN A 206 3.61 -7.10 -19.53
N GLU A 207 4.15 -6.85 -20.72
CA GLU A 207 5.58 -6.53 -20.87
C GLU A 207 5.89 -5.15 -20.29
N GLU A 208 5.01 -4.19 -20.57
CA GLU A 208 5.15 -2.80 -20.16
C GLU A 208 4.77 -2.57 -18.69
N THR A 209 5.47 -1.63 -18.08
CA THR A 209 5.13 -1.02 -16.80
C THR A 209 4.13 0.12 -17.01
N PHE A 210 3.40 0.53 -15.97
CA PHE A 210 2.46 1.65 -16.05
C PHE A 210 2.69 2.67 -14.92
N CYS A 211 2.29 3.92 -15.17
CA CYS A 211 2.39 5.02 -14.24
C CYS A 211 1.03 5.26 -13.55
N VAL A 212 1.06 5.40 -12.22
CA VAL A 212 -0.12 5.71 -11.39
C VAL A 212 -0.09 7.16 -10.85
N GLY A 213 0.78 8.00 -11.44
CA GLY A 213 1.03 9.37 -10.97
C GLY A 213 1.89 9.41 -9.71
N ARG A 214 1.79 10.52 -8.97
CA ARG A 214 2.46 10.69 -7.67
C ARG A 214 1.61 10.04 -6.58
N VAL A 215 2.15 9.00 -5.93
CA VAL A 215 1.45 8.27 -4.88
C VAL A 215 2.10 8.52 -3.51
N LYS A 216 1.34 9.04 -2.55
CA LYS A 216 1.83 9.24 -1.18
C LYS A 216 1.87 7.95 -0.37
N GLU A 217 0.83 7.12 -0.47
CA GLU A 217 0.70 5.89 0.31
C GLU A 217 0.42 4.69 -0.61
N MET A 218 1.25 3.65 -0.54
CA MET A 218 1.09 2.38 -1.24
C MET A 218 0.90 1.24 -0.23
N ILE A 219 -0.22 0.52 -0.34
CA ILE A 219 -0.58 -0.56 0.59
C ILE A 219 -0.94 -1.82 -0.21
N PHE A 220 -0.01 -2.78 -0.30
CA PHE A 220 -0.20 -4.00 -1.08
C PHE A 220 -0.26 -5.25 -0.19
N HIS A 221 -1.30 -6.04 -0.38
CA HIS A 221 -1.55 -7.28 0.35
C HIS A 221 -1.55 -8.50 -0.57
N TYR A 222 -0.96 -9.59 -0.07
CA TYR A 222 -0.96 -10.90 -0.68
C TYR A 222 -0.33 -10.89 -2.08
N TYR A 223 -0.93 -11.52 -3.09
CA TYR A 223 -0.39 -11.54 -4.45
C TYR A 223 -0.26 -10.16 -5.10
N ALA A 224 -0.96 -9.14 -4.57
CA ALA A 224 -0.82 -7.78 -5.07
C ALA A 224 0.58 -7.18 -4.79
N VAL A 225 1.35 -7.75 -3.85
CA VAL A 225 2.75 -7.34 -3.64
C VAL A 225 3.55 -7.49 -4.93
N ASN A 226 3.37 -8.57 -5.68
CA ASN A 226 4.05 -8.79 -6.97
C ASN A 226 3.77 -7.69 -8.01
N VAL A 227 2.66 -6.95 -7.91
CA VAL A 227 2.31 -5.87 -8.86
C VAL A 227 3.28 -4.70 -8.76
N LEU A 228 4.02 -4.57 -7.66
CA LEU A 228 5.01 -3.51 -7.47
C LEU A 228 6.05 -3.43 -8.60
N VAL A 229 6.44 -4.56 -9.21
CA VAL A 229 7.39 -4.56 -10.35
C VAL A 229 6.83 -3.93 -11.63
N LYS A 230 5.51 -3.70 -11.69
CA LYS A 230 4.82 -3.12 -12.85
C LYS A 230 4.49 -1.65 -12.66
N ILE A 231 4.67 -1.11 -11.45
CA ILE A 231 4.33 0.26 -11.12
C ILE A 231 5.59 1.12 -11.26
N ILE A 232 5.54 2.12 -12.14
CA ILE A 232 6.51 3.21 -12.16
C ILE A 232 5.90 4.38 -11.40
N THR A 233 6.66 4.90 -10.43
CA THR A 233 6.44 6.22 -9.86
C THR A 233 7.31 7.24 -10.58
N ASN A 234 6.82 8.48 -10.72
CA ASN A 234 7.64 9.57 -11.26
C ASN A 234 8.92 9.76 -10.40
N GLU A 235 10.05 10.11 -11.02
CA GLU A 235 11.35 10.38 -10.38
C GLU A 235 11.25 11.43 -9.27
N ASP A 236 10.27 12.34 -9.35
CA ASP A 236 10.01 13.35 -8.34
C ASP A 236 8.98 12.91 -7.26
N THR A 237 8.69 11.60 -7.15
CA THR A 237 7.69 11.11 -6.20
C THR A 237 8.32 10.76 -4.86
N ASP A 238 7.91 11.50 -3.82
CA ASP A 238 8.08 11.12 -2.43
C ASP A 238 6.94 10.19 -1.98
N VAL A 239 7.28 8.98 -1.52
CA VAL A 239 6.34 8.04 -0.92
C VAL A 239 6.35 8.23 0.59
N GLU A 240 5.24 8.66 1.16
CA GLU A 240 5.08 8.81 2.62
C GLU A 240 4.99 7.43 3.32
N HIS A 241 4.30 6.47 2.71
CA HIS A 241 4.08 5.15 3.29
C HIS A 241 4.12 4.03 2.23
N LEU A 242 5.04 3.08 2.37
CA LEU A 242 5.05 1.82 1.63
C LEU A 242 4.78 0.66 2.59
N VAL A 243 3.65 -0.03 2.41
CA VAL A 243 3.23 -1.17 3.23
C VAL A 243 3.07 -2.40 2.37
N LEU A 244 3.88 -3.44 2.59
CA LEU A 244 3.80 -4.71 1.88
C LEU A 244 3.57 -5.86 2.86
N TYR A 245 2.60 -6.72 2.57
CA TYR A 245 2.26 -7.86 3.41
C TYR A 245 1.98 -9.10 2.56
N ALA A 246 2.80 -10.14 2.70
CA ALA A 246 2.66 -11.40 1.96
C ALA A 246 2.78 -12.59 2.91
N VAL A 247 1.76 -13.45 2.97
CA VAL A 247 1.70 -14.61 3.89
C VAL A 247 2.16 -15.91 3.26
N LYS A 248 2.48 -15.91 1.96
CA LYS A 248 3.04 -17.07 1.24
C LYS A 248 4.21 -16.66 0.36
N GLU A 249 5.14 -17.57 0.11
CA GLU A 249 6.30 -17.36 -0.76
C GLU A 249 5.88 -16.95 -2.19
N GLU A 250 4.92 -17.68 -2.76
CA GLU A 250 4.33 -17.44 -4.09
C GLU A 250 3.79 -16.02 -4.32
N GLN A 251 3.54 -15.26 -3.25
CA GLN A 251 3.08 -13.87 -3.31
C GLN A 251 4.19 -12.84 -3.55
N VAL A 252 5.47 -13.26 -3.50
CA VAL A 252 6.64 -12.42 -3.79
C VAL A 252 7.55 -12.97 -4.90
N THR A 253 7.23 -14.13 -5.47
CA THR A 253 8.09 -14.80 -6.46
C THR A 253 8.35 -13.97 -7.71
N ALA A 254 7.37 -13.16 -8.17
CA ALA A 254 7.56 -12.36 -9.38
C ALA A 254 8.58 -11.23 -9.16
N ILE A 255 8.61 -10.66 -7.95
CA ILE A 255 9.65 -9.71 -7.52
C ILE A 255 11.01 -10.41 -7.43
N LEU A 256 11.07 -11.55 -6.74
CA LEU A 256 12.34 -12.24 -6.50
C LEU A 256 12.97 -12.78 -7.78
N ALA A 257 12.15 -13.10 -8.79
CA ALA A 257 12.61 -13.53 -10.11
C ALA A 257 13.19 -12.40 -10.98
N GLN A 258 13.02 -11.12 -10.61
CA GLN A 258 13.64 -10.02 -11.35
C GLN A 258 15.15 -10.07 -11.21
N GLU A 259 15.88 -9.99 -12.33
CA GLU A 259 17.35 -9.88 -12.27
C GLU A 259 17.80 -8.52 -11.74
N LYS A 260 17.08 -7.47 -12.14
CA LYS A 260 17.35 -6.08 -11.76
C LYS A 260 16.57 -5.69 -10.51
N THR A 261 17.16 -4.80 -9.73
CA THR A 261 16.46 -4.05 -8.70
C THR A 261 15.46 -3.08 -9.33
N PHE A 262 14.49 -2.63 -8.54
CA PHE A 262 13.54 -1.59 -8.93
C PHE A 262 13.49 -0.50 -7.86
N CYS A 263 13.24 0.72 -8.30
CA CYS A 263 13.16 1.88 -7.42
C CYS A 263 11.75 2.03 -6.85
N VAL A 264 11.64 2.33 -5.55
CA VAL A 264 10.37 2.70 -4.91
C VAL A 264 10.48 4.10 -4.34
N GLY A 265 9.70 5.03 -4.91
CA GLY A 265 9.87 6.46 -4.64
C GLY A 265 11.12 6.98 -5.36
N GLY A 266 10.96 8.06 -6.13
CA GLY A 266 12.09 8.58 -6.90
C GLY A 266 13.13 9.30 -6.02
N ARG A 267 12.68 9.86 -4.89
CA ARG A 267 13.54 10.61 -3.96
C ARG A 267 13.44 10.18 -2.50
N ARG A 268 12.31 9.66 -2.03
CA ARG A 268 12.16 9.36 -0.60
C ARG A 268 11.07 8.36 -0.30
N VAL A 269 11.32 7.50 0.71
CA VAL A 269 10.30 6.66 1.36
C VAL A 269 10.27 6.95 2.86
N LYS A 270 9.30 7.76 3.32
CA LYS A 270 9.27 8.17 4.72
C LYS A 270 9.02 7.00 5.68
N ASN A 271 8.13 6.07 5.33
CA ASN A 271 7.85 4.91 6.15
C ASN A 271 7.73 3.66 5.28
N MET A 272 8.54 2.64 5.56
CA MET A 272 8.51 1.34 4.91
C MET A 272 8.15 0.27 5.94
N SER A 273 7.06 -0.46 5.71
CA SER A 273 6.59 -1.53 6.58
C SER A 273 6.42 -2.83 5.80
N LEU A 274 7.19 -3.86 6.18
CA LEU A 274 7.22 -5.16 5.52
C LEU A 274 6.85 -6.28 6.50
N GLY A 275 5.88 -7.10 6.12
CA GLY A 275 5.40 -8.22 6.93
C GLY A 275 5.48 -9.57 6.24
N SER A 276 5.91 -10.58 6.98
CA SER A 276 5.97 -11.99 6.55
C SER A 276 6.88 -12.16 5.33
N TYR A 277 6.48 -12.85 4.26
CA TYR A 277 7.31 -13.05 3.06
C TYR A 277 7.66 -11.75 2.31
N ALA A 278 6.93 -10.66 2.55
CA ALA A 278 7.23 -9.36 1.94
C ALA A 278 8.59 -8.80 2.41
N VAL A 279 9.16 -9.33 3.49
CA VAL A 279 10.52 -8.97 3.92
C VAL A 279 11.57 -9.30 2.85
N ASN A 280 11.37 -10.38 2.09
CA ASN A 280 12.28 -10.77 1.01
C ASN A 280 12.33 -9.75 -0.14
N VAL A 281 11.35 -8.84 -0.25
CA VAL A 281 11.31 -7.79 -1.27
C VAL A 281 12.45 -6.77 -1.08
N LEU A 282 12.96 -6.58 0.14
CA LEU A 282 14.11 -5.67 0.41
C LEU A 282 15.33 -5.98 -0.47
N ALA A 283 15.52 -7.25 -0.82
CA ALA A 283 16.64 -7.70 -1.62
C ALA A 283 16.56 -7.22 -3.10
N ARG A 284 15.41 -6.71 -3.51
CA ARG A 284 15.12 -6.22 -4.86
C ARG A 284 14.76 -4.73 -4.90
N ILE A 285 14.57 -4.08 -3.76
CA ILE A 285 14.35 -2.64 -3.69
C ILE A 285 15.69 -1.94 -3.78
N GLU A 286 15.78 -0.96 -4.66
CA GLU A 286 16.84 0.04 -4.70
C GLU A 286 16.25 1.39 -4.28
N ILE A 287 16.98 2.06 -3.40
CA ILE A 287 16.73 3.44 -3.03
C ILE A 287 17.76 4.24 -3.81
N SER A 288 17.34 5.32 -4.47
CA SER A 288 18.25 6.20 -5.22
C SER A 288 19.40 6.69 -4.33
N GLU A 289 20.51 7.14 -4.93
CA GLU A 289 21.68 7.63 -4.18
C GLU A 289 21.32 8.78 -3.22
N ASP A 290 20.42 9.66 -3.66
CA ASP A 290 19.81 10.74 -2.87
C ASP A 290 18.57 10.30 -2.07
N GLY A 291 18.20 9.03 -2.22
CA GLY A 291 17.02 8.44 -1.64
C GLY A 291 17.17 8.17 -0.15
N GLU A 292 16.12 8.43 0.63
CA GLU A 292 16.12 8.14 2.07
C GLU A 292 14.96 7.24 2.48
N VAL A 293 15.22 6.32 3.42
CA VAL A 293 14.17 5.70 4.24
C VAL A 293 14.21 6.27 5.64
N GLU A 294 13.20 7.05 6.05
CA GLU A 294 13.20 7.57 7.43
C GLU A 294 12.85 6.47 8.45
N ASN A 295 11.88 5.61 8.16
CA ASN A 295 11.43 4.58 9.11
C ASN A 295 11.28 3.23 8.42
N LEU A 296 12.07 2.24 8.84
CA LEU A 296 12.02 0.86 8.35
C LEU A 296 11.46 -0.06 9.46
N LEU A 297 10.30 -0.65 9.23
CA LEU A 297 9.65 -1.62 10.10
C LEU A 297 9.55 -2.98 9.38
N VAL A 298 10.20 -4.00 9.94
CA VAL A 298 10.26 -5.34 9.34
C VAL A 298 9.82 -6.39 10.37
N ARG A 299 8.83 -7.21 10.03
CA ARG A 299 8.32 -8.27 10.94
C ARG A 299 8.18 -9.59 10.19
N ALA A 300 8.83 -10.63 10.71
CA ALA A 300 8.75 -11.98 10.14
C ALA A 300 8.54 -13.01 11.25
N GLN A 301 7.39 -13.69 11.26
CA GLN A 301 7.06 -14.65 12.33
C GLN A 301 7.64 -16.06 12.14
N GLU A 302 8.19 -16.35 10.96
CA GLU A 302 8.69 -17.66 10.56
C GLU A 302 10.04 -17.49 9.86
N GLU A 303 10.88 -18.52 9.89
CA GLU A 303 12.23 -18.48 9.29
C GLU A 303 12.16 -18.34 7.76
N GLU A 304 11.23 -19.05 7.13
CA GLU A 304 10.96 -19.02 5.68
C GLU A 304 10.65 -17.61 5.15
N HIS A 305 10.05 -16.75 5.99
CA HIS A 305 9.76 -15.36 5.63
C HIS A 305 11.00 -14.53 5.32
N VAL A 306 12.19 -14.93 5.79
CA VAL A 306 13.46 -14.21 5.58
C VAL A 306 14.49 -15.04 4.81
N ALA A 307 14.18 -16.29 4.47
CA ALA A 307 15.16 -17.20 3.89
C ALA A 307 15.79 -16.65 2.60
N ALA A 308 14.99 -16.05 1.70
CA ALA A 308 15.48 -15.56 0.42
C ALA A 308 16.42 -14.34 0.59
N ILE A 309 16.07 -13.35 1.42
CA ILE A 309 16.99 -12.21 1.67
C ILE A 309 18.26 -12.65 2.39
N LEU A 310 18.17 -13.64 3.28
CA LEU A 310 19.30 -14.17 3.99
C LEU A 310 20.26 -14.95 3.09
N ALA A 311 19.77 -15.56 2.01
CA ALA A 311 20.57 -16.29 1.03
C ALA A 311 21.28 -15.40 0.00
N GLN A 312 20.84 -14.15 -0.17
CA GLN A 312 21.46 -13.22 -1.12
C GLN A 312 22.74 -12.60 -0.56
N GLU A 313 23.74 -12.38 -1.41
CA GLU A 313 24.97 -11.68 -1.03
C GLU A 313 24.77 -10.17 -0.94
N LYS A 314 23.92 -9.61 -1.83
CA LYS A 314 23.65 -8.18 -1.90
C LYS A 314 22.93 -7.70 -0.63
N THR A 315 23.43 -6.60 -0.07
CA THR A 315 22.84 -5.85 1.03
C THR A 315 21.78 -4.87 0.52
N PHE A 316 20.84 -4.54 1.40
CA PHE A 316 19.89 -3.46 1.23
C PHE A 316 20.48 -2.18 1.82
N CYS A 317 20.90 -1.26 0.97
CA CYS A 317 21.47 0.02 1.38
C CYS A 317 20.35 1.00 1.75
N VAL A 318 20.36 1.50 2.98
CA VAL A 318 19.38 2.48 3.47
C VAL A 318 19.83 3.91 3.15
N GLY A 319 20.11 4.21 1.88
CA GLY A 319 20.40 5.56 1.37
C GLY A 319 21.60 6.30 1.99
N SER A 320 21.95 7.47 1.45
CA SER A 320 22.97 8.38 2.00
C SER A 320 22.45 9.29 3.13
N GLY A 321 21.13 9.28 3.36
CA GLY A 321 20.46 10.19 4.28
C GLY A 321 20.29 9.70 5.71
N ARG A 322 19.53 10.48 6.50
CA ARG A 322 19.24 10.16 7.91
C ARG A 322 18.07 9.19 8.01
N VAL A 323 18.35 7.98 8.50
CA VAL A 323 17.35 7.00 8.94
C VAL A 323 16.93 7.32 10.36
N LYS A 324 15.66 7.61 10.60
CA LYS A 324 15.16 7.86 11.95
C LYS A 324 15.04 6.58 12.76
N ASN A 325 14.38 5.56 12.20
CA ASN A 325 14.07 4.35 12.95
C ASN A 325 14.24 3.09 12.11
N ILE A 326 15.00 2.12 12.62
CA ILE A 326 15.03 0.74 12.13
C ILE A 326 14.43 -0.15 13.22
N SER A 327 13.34 -0.85 12.92
CA SER A 327 12.67 -1.77 13.84
C SER A 327 12.50 -3.16 13.22
N LEU A 328 13.20 -4.15 13.79
CA LEU A 328 13.15 -5.54 13.34
C LEU A 328 12.50 -6.43 14.42
N GLY A 329 11.48 -7.18 14.03
CA GLY A 329 10.72 -8.05 14.93
C GLY A 329 10.70 -9.53 14.52
N SER A 330 10.85 -10.41 15.50
CA SER A 330 10.88 -11.88 15.33
C SER A 330 12.06 -12.31 14.43
N TYR A 331 11.87 -13.21 13.45
CA TYR A 331 12.94 -13.66 12.54
C TYR A 331 13.54 -12.55 11.68
N ALA A 332 12.86 -11.41 11.55
CA ALA A 332 13.37 -10.25 10.83
C ALA A 332 14.65 -9.68 11.46
N VAL A 333 14.93 -9.99 12.74
CA VAL A 333 16.20 -9.63 13.38
C VAL A 333 17.40 -10.21 12.61
N ASN A 334 17.25 -11.38 11.96
CA ASN A 334 18.33 -11.96 11.16
C ASN A 334 18.66 -11.16 9.89
N VAL A 335 17.73 -10.30 9.43
CA VAL A 335 17.93 -9.43 8.26
C VAL A 335 18.86 -8.27 8.59
N LEU A 336 19.19 -8.03 9.86
CA LEU A 336 20.10 -6.95 10.27
C LEU A 336 21.44 -6.99 9.51
N THR A 337 22.05 -8.17 9.31
CA THR A 337 23.32 -8.30 8.56
C THR A 337 23.17 -8.09 7.05
N ARG A 338 21.94 -7.89 6.57
CA ARG A 338 21.62 -7.57 5.17
C ARG A 338 21.20 -6.12 5.00
N ILE A 339 21.22 -5.33 6.07
CA ILE A 339 20.99 -3.88 6.01
C ILE A 339 22.36 -3.22 6.03
N GLU A 340 22.60 -2.36 5.06
CA GLU A 340 23.80 -1.53 4.99
C GLU A 340 23.41 -0.07 5.19
N ILE A 341 24.13 0.60 6.08
CA ILE A 341 24.00 2.04 6.29
C ILE A 341 25.20 2.65 5.58
N SER A 342 24.95 3.65 4.73
CA SER A 342 26.01 4.39 4.06
C SER A 342 26.97 5.05 5.06
N GLU A 343 28.19 5.38 4.61
CA GLU A 343 29.21 6.01 5.47
C GLU A 343 28.74 7.32 6.12
N ASP A 344 27.91 8.08 5.39
CA ASP A 344 27.29 9.34 5.82
C ASP A 344 25.92 9.15 6.48
N GLY A 345 25.39 7.93 6.47
CA GLY A 345 24.08 7.59 7.01
C GLY A 345 24.05 7.67 8.54
N GLU A 346 23.02 8.31 9.08
CA GLU A 346 22.77 8.36 10.53
C GLU A 346 21.53 7.55 10.88
N VAL A 347 21.57 6.75 11.96
CA VAL A 347 20.42 6.01 12.47
C VAL A 347 20.00 6.55 13.84
N GLU A 348 18.88 7.26 13.93
CA GLU A 348 18.46 7.79 15.25
C GLU A 348 18.05 6.70 16.24
N SER A 349 17.46 5.59 15.78
CA SER A 349 17.04 4.49 16.64
C SER A 349 17.09 3.12 15.95
N LEU A 350 17.76 2.16 16.59
CA LEU A 350 17.75 0.74 16.24
C LEU A 350 17.00 -0.06 17.31
N THR A 351 15.88 -0.68 16.93
CA THR A 351 15.05 -1.49 17.83
C THR A 351 14.94 -2.93 17.34
N LEU A 352 15.44 -3.88 18.12
CA LEU A 352 15.38 -5.32 17.82
C LEU A 352 14.53 -6.04 18.87
N LYS A 353 13.55 -6.84 18.44
CA LYS A 353 12.70 -7.64 19.34
C LYS A 353 12.60 -9.08 18.86
N ALA A 354 13.08 -10.02 19.66
CA ALA A 354 13.00 -11.44 19.35
C ALA A 354 12.39 -12.24 20.50
N TYR A 355 11.16 -12.70 20.32
CA TYR A 355 10.40 -13.37 21.39
C TYR A 355 10.79 -14.83 21.64
N LYS A 356 11.56 -15.45 20.74
CA LYS A 356 12.02 -16.84 20.85
C LYS A 356 13.50 -16.95 20.49
N LYS A 357 14.17 -18.00 20.98
CA LYS A 357 15.59 -18.26 20.72
C LYS A 357 15.86 -18.48 19.22
N GLU A 358 14.95 -19.15 18.52
CA GLU A 358 15.08 -19.48 17.10
C GLU A 358 15.10 -18.21 16.23
N HIS A 359 14.42 -17.14 16.67
CA HIS A 359 14.37 -15.87 15.95
C HIS A 359 15.74 -15.21 15.76
N VAL A 360 16.75 -15.56 16.57
CA VAL A 360 18.12 -15.02 16.49
C VAL A 360 19.16 -16.09 16.16
N ALA A 361 18.74 -17.35 15.92
CA ALA A 361 19.68 -18.45 15.75
C ALA A 361 20.63 -18.20 14.56
N ALA A 362 20.09 -17.79 13.41
CA ALA A 362 20.85 -17.61 12.18
C ALA A 362 21.88 -16.46 12.28
N ILE A 363 21.53 -15.31 12.84
CA ILE A 363 22.47 -14.19 13.00
C ILE A 363 23.61 -14.54 13.96
N LEU A 364 23.34 -15.34 14.99
CA LEU A 364 24.36 -15.70 15.97
C LEU A 364 25.37 -16.74 15.44
N THR A 365 25.04 -17.46 14.37
CA THR A 365 25.96 -18.42 13.72
C THR A 365 26.80 -17.81 12.60
N ARG A 366 26.45 -16.60 12.14
CA ARG A 366 27.19 -15.91 11.07
C ARG A 366 28.42 -15.21 11.58
N GLU A 367 29.47 -15.19 10.78
CA GLU A 367 30.67 -14.38 11.07
C GLU A 367 30.45 -12.89 10.77
N GLN A 368 29.58 -12.58 9.80
CA GLN A 368 29.28 -11.21 9.41
C GLN A 368 28.68 -10.41 10.57
N THR A 369 29.29 -9.27 10.87
CA THR A 369 28.79 -8.28 11.81
C THR A 369 27.94 -7.24 11.09
N PHE A 370 27.00 -6.65 11.82
CA PHE A 370 26.33 -5.43 11.40
C PHE A 370 27.14 -4.26 11.95
N CYS A 371 27.83 -3.57 11.06
CA CYS A 371 28.59 -2.38 11.40
C CYS A 371 27.62 -1.19 11.46
N VAL A 372 27.41 -0.68 12.65
CA VAL A 372 27.00 0.71 12.81
C VAL A 372 28.26 1.52 12.50
N GLY A 373 28.42 1.97 11.26
CA GLY A 373 29.64 2.63 10.77
C GLY A 373 30.00 3.92 11.53
N SER A 374 30.79 4.81 10.90
CA SER A 374 30.99 6.18 11.40
C SER A 374 29.68 6.96 11.63
N GLY A 375 28.57 6.45 11.09
CA GLY A 375 27.20 6.84 11.34
C GLY A 375 26.79 6.77 12.82
N ARG A 376 26.23 7.87 13.31
CA ARG A 376 25.83 8.04 14.71
C ARG A 376 24.53 7.29 15.00
N VAL A 377 24.60 6.05 15.49
CA VAL A 377 23.42 5.45 16.15
C VAL A 377 23.20 6.17 17.47
N LYS A 378 22.04 6.81 17.66
CA LYS A 378 21.76 7.48 18.94
C LYS A 378 21.14 6.55 19.96
N ASN A 379 20.21 5.69 19.52
CA ASN A 379 19.44 4.86 20.42
C ASN A 379 19.48 3.40 19.99
N ILE A 380 19.78 2.49 20.92
CA ILE A 380 19.67 1.05 20.71
C ILE A 380 18.71 0.49 21.76
N SER A 381 17.70 -0.25 21.31
CA SER A 381 16.76 -0.98 22.17
C SER A 381 16.70 -2.45 21.77
N LEU A 382 17.13 -3.33 22.67
CA LEU A 382 17.14 -4.78 22.49
C LEU A 382 16.14 -5.43 23.45
N GLY A 383 15.16 -6.15 22.90
CA GLY A 383 14.11 -6.82 23.66
C GLY A 383 14.14 -8.34 23.52
N SER A 384 13.97 -9.03 24.65
CA SER A 384 13.93 -10.50 24.76
C SER A 384 15.21 -11.15 24.20
N TYR A 385 15.12 -12.21 23.40
CA TYR A 385 16.29 -12.91 22.86
C TYR A 385 17.16 -12.06 21.92
N ALA A 386 16.70 -10.87 21.51
CA ALA A 386 17.46 -9.98 20.65
C ALA A 386 18.71 -9.41 21.34
N VAL A 387 18.78 -9.44 22.68
CA VAL A 387 19.99 -9.02 23.42
C VAL A 387 21.22 -9.83 23.03
N ASN A 388 21.05 -11.11 22.63
CA ASN A 388 22.17 -11.94 22.21
C ASN A 388 22.81 -11.46 20.90
N VAL A 389 22.06 -10.70 20.09
CA VAL A 389 22.55 -10.16 18.81
C VAL A 389 23.59 -9.05 19.02
N LEU A 390 23.73 -8.52 20.24
CA LEU A 390 24.72 -7.49 20.54
C LEU A 390 26.14 -7.92 20.15
N ALA A 391 26.51 -9.19 20.34
CA ALA A 391 27.81 -9.72 19.93
C ALA A 391 28.04 -9.71 18.40
N ARG A 392 27.01 -9.38 17.62
CA ARG A 392 27.03 -9.24 16.15
C ARG A 392 26.83 -7.80 15.69
N ILE A 393 26.71 -6.85 16.61
CA ILE A 393 26.62 -5.42 16.31
C ILE A 393 27.98 -4.83 16.64
N GLU A 394 28.62 -4.27 15.63
CA GLU A 394 29.86 -3.51 15.82
C GLU A 394 29.49 -2.03 15.92
N ILE A 395 29.80 -1.45 17.07
CA ILE A 395 29.55 -0.03 17.37
C ILE A 395 30.91 0.65 17.38
N SER A 396 31.08 1.65 16.51
CA SER A 396 32.30 2.46 16.49
C SER A 396 32.58 3.09 17.87
N GLU A 397 33.85 3.15 18.29
CA GLU A 397 34.27 3.79 19.54
C GLU A 397 33.88 5.27 19.60
N ASP A 398 33.77 5.93 18.44
CA ASP A 398 33.35 7.32 18.30
C ASP A 398 31.83 7.52 18.41
N CYS A 399 31.06 6.42 18.47
CA CYS A 399 29.61 6.48 18.57
C CYS A 399 29.19 6.83 20.01
N LEU A 400 28.48 7.96 20.15
CA LEU A 400 27.86 8.38 21.41
C LEU A 400 26.39 7.97 21.46
N LEU A 401 26.10 6.91 22.20
CA LEU A 401 24.73 6.46 22.45
C LEU A 401 24.02 7.38 23.45
N GLU A 402 22.89 7.95 23.03
CA GLU A 402 21.97 8.67 23.91
C GLU A 402 21.16 7.72 24.77
N MET A 403 20.73 6.57 24.22
CA MET A 403 20.05 5.51 24.96
C MET A 403 20.55 4.13 24.55
N PHE A 404 20.83 3.28 25.54
CA PHE A 404 21.15 1.88 25.37
C PHE A 404 20.32 1.05 26.35
N ILE A 405 19.27 0.43 25.82
CA ILE A 405 18.21 -0.21 26.62
C ILE A 405 18.15 -1.69 26.30
N MET A 406 18.26 -2.52 27.34
CA MET A 406 18.06 -3.96 27.26
C MET A 406 16.91 -4.42 28.15
N HIS A 407 16.01 -5.18 27.55
CA HIS A 407 14.89 -5.80 28.25
C HIS A 407 14.92 -7.32 28.03
N ALA A 408 15.68 -8.03 28.87
CA ALA A 408 15.77 -9.49 28.84
C ALA A 408 15.85 -10.04 30.27
N ASN A 409 15.33 -11.25 30.47
CA ASN A 409 15.62 -12.05 31.66
C ASN A 409 16.88 -12.90 31.42
N GLU A 410 17.34 -13.61 32.46
CA GLU A 410 18.54 -14.46 32.42
C GLU A 410 18.48 -15.54 31.32
N GLU A 411 17.32 -16.18 31.14
CA GLU A 411 17.10 -17.19 30.09
C GLU A 411 17.29 -16.58 28.67
N GLN A 412 16.86 -15.34 28.49
CA GLN A 412 16.94 -14.62 27.22
C GLN A 412 18.32 -14.07 26.91
N SER A 413 19.25 -14.00 27.87
CA SER A 413 20.60 -13.45 27.71
C SER A 413 21.72 -14.52 27.74
N PHE A 414 21.39 -15.79 27.58
CA PHE A 414 22.32 -16.91 27.74
C PHE A 414 23.66 -16.77 26.97
N LYS A 415 23.65 -16.43 25.67
CA LYS A 415 24.90 -16.27 24.90
C LYS A 415 25.73 -15.09 25.40
N LEU A 416 25.05 -14.03 25.82
CA LEU A 416 25.70 -12.84 26.33
C LEU A 416 26.38 -13.12 27.67
N LEU A 417 25.75 -13.95 28.51
CA LEU A 417 26.31 -14.37 29.80
C LEU A 417 27.47 -15.36 29.66
N GLU A 418 27.52 -16.12 28.57
CA GLU A 418 28.65 -17.00 28.20
C GLU A 418 29.89 -16.21 27.74
N ALA A 419 29.72 -14.97 27.28
CA ALA A 419 30.83 -14.13 26.84
C ALA A 419 31.80 -13.81 27.99
N GLU A 420 33.07 -13.59 27.68
CA GLU A 420 34.04 -13.13 28.68
C GLU A 420 33.66 -11.74 29.21
N ASP A 421 34.04 -11.44 30.44
CA ASP A 421 33.78 -10.12 31.02
C ASP A 421 34.49 -9.04 30.18
N ARG A 422 33.78 -7.94 29.90
CA ARG A 422 34.25 -6.83 29.06
C ARG A 422 34.68 -7.21 27.64
N SER A 423 34.13 -8.30 27.09
CA SER A 423 34.45 -8.75 25.72
C SER A 423 33.62 -8.06 24.62
N ILE A 424 32.52 -7.39 24.98
CA ILE A 424 31.59 -6.80 24.01
C ILE A 424 31.68 -5.28 24.06
N GLU A 425 32.21 -4.68 23.00
CA GLU A 425 32.32 -3.23 22.86
C GLU A 425 30.95 -2.59 22.60
N VAL A 426 30.60 -1.57 23.38
CA VAL A 426 29.39 -0.77 23.19
C VAL A 426 29.72 0.71 22.97
N GLY A 427 30.95 1.15 23.25
CA GLY A 427 31.39 2.53 23.08
C GLY A 427 30.92 3.45 24.20
N ARG A 428 30.63 4.70 23.84
CA ARG A 428 30.32 5.77 24.80
C ARG A 428 28.81 5.91 24.97
N ILE A 429 28.32 5.95 26.20
CA ILE A 429 26.89 5.97 26.52
C ILE A 429 26.57 7.09 27.51
N ARG A 430 25.52 7.88 27.25
CA ARG A 430 25.04 8.85 28.25
C ARG A 430 24.53 8.13 29.50
N ILE A 431 24.97 8.57 30.67
CA ILE A 431 24.62 7.94 31.96
C ILE A 431 23.11 7.77 32.19
N ARG A 432 22.30 8.74 31.72
CA ARG A 432 20.82 8.69 31.86
C ARG A 432 20.15 7.71 30.90
N GLY A 433 20.85 7.30 29.84
CA GLY A 433 20.36 6.41 28.79
C GLY A 433 20.75 4.95 28.96
N PHE A 434 21.63 4.63 29.91
CA PHE A 434 22.13 3.27 30.12
C PHE A 434 21.18 2.47 31.02
N LYS A 435 20.40 1.57 30.42
CA LYS A 435 19.42 0.72 31.11
C LYS A 435 19.66 -0.74 30.75
N VAL A 436 20.57 -1.37 31.47
CA VAL A 436 21.02 -2.75 31.24
C VAL A 436 20.99 -3.53 32.56
N PRO A 437 20.51 -4.79 32.59
CA PRO A 437 20.62 -5.67 33.76
C PRO A 437 22.07 -5.82 34.26
N GLU A 438 22.28 -5.86 35.58
CA GLU A 438 23.62 -5.88 36.19
C GLU A 438 24.47 -7.08 35.73
N GLU A 439 23.85 -8.24 35.54
CA GLU A 439 24.52 -9.47 35.10
C GLU A 439 25.10 -9.34 33.69
N ILE A 440 24.51 -8.47 32.87
CA ILE A 440 24.95 -8.15 31.52
C ILE A 440 26.00 -7.04 31.53
N LYS A 441 25.90 -6.03 32.42
CA LYS A 441 26.85 -4.92 32.47
C LYS A 441 28.30 -5.38 32.55
N ARG A 442 28.61 -6.41 33.36
CA ARG A 442 29.96 -7.00 33.48
C ARG A 442 30.52 -7.54 32.16
N LYS A 443 29.65 -7.89 31.20
CA LYS A 443 30.03 -8.43 29.88
C LYS A 443 30.37 -7.33 28.87
N LEU A 444 29.94 -6.10 29.14
CA LEU A 444 30.08 -4.97 28.24
C LEU A 444 31.36 -4.19 28.56
N ARG A 445 32.02 -3.68 27.52
CA ARG A 445 33.05 -2.64 27.59
C ARG A 445 32.40 -1.35 27.09
N TYR A 446 32.25 -0.39 27.99
CA TYR A 446 31.56 0.88 27.73
C TYR A 446 32.19 2.01 28.55
N THR A 447 31.98 3.24 28.09
CA THR A 447 32.33 4.45 28.83
C THR A 447 31.07 5.27 29.09
N LEU A 448 30.75 5.51 30.37
CA LEU A 448 29.64 6.40 30.72
C LEU A 448 30.08 7.85 30.59
N VAL A 449 29.23 8.67 29.97
CA VAL A 449 29.47 10.11 29.84
C VAL A 449 28.31 10.94 30.39
N ASP A 450 28.63 12.15 30.85
CA ASP A 450 27.68 13.13 31.34
C ASP A 450 26.90 13.83 30.21
N GLY A 451 26.09 14.83 30.57
CA GLY A 451 25.33 15.62 29.59
C GLY A 451 26.18 16.38 28.57
N LYS A 452 27.45 16.66 28.91
CA LYS A 452 28.44 17.39 28.11
C LYS A 452 29.39 16.47 27.34
N GLY A 453 29.31 15.15 27.56
CA GLY A 453 30.17 14.16 26.94
C GLY A 453 31.47 13.87 27.70
N ASN A 454 31.63 14.39 28.93
CA ASN A 454 32.78 14.06 29.77
C ASN A 454 32.59 12.68 30.39
N GLU A 455 33.66 11.90 30.48
CA GLU A 455 33.64 10.60 31.16
C GLU A 455 33.25 10.76 32.62
N VAL A 456 32.43 9.83 33.10
CA VAL A 456 31.99 9.75 34.49
C VAL A 456 32.54 8.45 35.05
N GLU A 457 33.34 8.53 36.11
CA GLU A 457 33.74 7.34 36.85
C GLU A 457 32.49 6.66 37.41
N GLU A 458 32.26 5.43 36.97
CA GLU A 458 31.28 4.58 37.61
C GLU A 458 31.85 4.27 39.00
N ASN A 459 31.26 4.83 40.06
CA ASN A 459 31.60 4.49 41.44
C ASN A 459 31.32 3.00 41.66
N GLN A 460 32.28 2.14 41.33
CA GLN A 460 32.26 0.68 41.54
C GLN A 460 32.44 0.33 43.03
N GLU A 461 31.82 1.09 43.93
CA GLU A 461 31.86 0.80 45.35
C GLU A 461 30.68 -0.10 45.77
N ARG A 462 31.09 -1.32 46.18
CA ARG A 462 30.42 -2.29 47.07
C ARG A 462 29.46 -3.28 46.42
N GLU A 463 30.01 -4.45 46.07
CA GLU A 463 29.74 -5.70 46.80
C GLU A 463 30.84 -6.71 46.45
N ARG A 464 31.73 -6.96 47.41
CA ARG A 464 32.68 -8.07 47.44
C ARG A 464 32.06 -9.23 48.19
#